data_AF-K9WNX6-F1
#
_entry.id   AF-K9WNX6-F1
#
_cell.length_a   1.000
_cell.length_b   1.000
_cell.length_c   1.000
_cell.angle_alpha   90.00
_cell.angle_beta   90.00
_cell.angle_gamma   90.00
#
_symmetry.space_group_name_H-M   'P 1'
#
loop_
_entity.id
_entity.type
_entity.pdbx_description
1 polymer ?
#
loop_
_entity_poly.entity_id
_entity_poly.type
_entity_poly.pdbx_seq_one_letter_code
_entity_poly.pdbx_strand_id
1 'polypeptide(L)'
;MSTAYISQAPAQKASLKLPVLRPGSSGSTVRVLQQLLNFKGFNLEIDGEFNPHTQEAVKEFQKMNGLGMEGIVDSQTWYYLNAGLLPLEC
;
A
#
# COMPACT_ATOMS: atom_id res chain seq x y z
N MET A 1 48.42 10.11 -2.46
CA MET A 1 47.92 8.78 -2.06
C MET A 1 46.41 8.85 -2.10
N SER A 2 45.82 8.14 -3.07
CA SER A 2 44.39 8.23 -3.41
C SER A 2 43.55 7.33 -2.51
N THR A 3 42.72 7.91 -1.65
CA THR A 3 41.58 7.22 -1.07
C THR A 3 40.35 7.63 -1.87
N ALA A 4 39.90 6.73 -2.76
CA ALA A 4 38.65 6.89 -3.50
C ALA A 4 37.48 6.89 -2.50
N TYR A 5 36.79 8.03 -2.43
CA TYR A 5 35.61 8.22 -1.61
C TYR A 5 34.40 7.64 -2.36
N ILE A 6 33.84 6.59 -1.75
CA ILE A 6 32.64 5.82 -2.04
C ILE A 6 31.62 6.51 -2.98
N SER A 7 31.30 5.84 -4.10
CA SER A 7 30.16 6.14 -4.96
C SER A 7 28.83 6.07 -4.18
N GLN A 8 28.17 7.20 -4.01
CA GLN A 8 26.75 7.23 -3.64
C GLN A 8 25.95 7.85 -4.80
N ALA A 9 25.08 7.01 -5.35
CA ALA A 9 24.17 7.26 -6.46
C ALA A 9 23.06 8.27 -6.09
N PRO A 10 22.39 8.87 -7.10
CA PRO A 10 21.70 10.14 -6.98
C PRO A 10 20.33 10.02 -6.30
N ALA A 11 19.95 11.11 -5.63
CA ALA A 11 18.59 11.50 -5.29
C ALA A 11 17.70 10.39 -4.70
N GLN A 12 17.65 10.32 -3.37
CA GLN A 12 16.51 9.75 -2.64
C GLN A 12 15.23 10.48 -3.08
N LYS A 13 14.57 9.95 -4.13
CA LYS A 13 13.11 10.00 -4.20
C LYS A 13 12.64 9.50 -2.84
N ALA A 14 11.87 10.31 -2.13
CA ALA A 14 11.15 9.87 -0.96
C ALA A 14 10.15 8.79 -1.39
N SER A 15 10.64 7.57 -1.62
CA SER A 15 9.85 6.36 -1.61
C SER A 15 9.35 6.25 -0.18
N LEU A 16 8.15 6.77 0.07
CA LEU A 16 7.34 6.33 1.19
C LEU A 16 7.30 4.80 1.08
N LYS A 17 8.20 4.12 1.80
CA LYS A 17 8.24 2.66 1.90
C LYS A 17 7.03 2.28 2.75
N LEU A 18 5.85 2.38 2.15
CA LEU A 18 4.65 1.84 2.75
C LEU A 18 4.86 0.33 2.87
N PRO A 19 4.58 -0.25 4.04
CA PRO A 19 4.81 -1.67 4.27
C PRO A 19 3.95 -2.47 3.31
N VAL A 20 4.54 -3.52 2.75
CA VAL A 20 3.81 -4.47 1.91
C VAL A 20 2.93 -5.32 2.83
N LEU A 21 1.61 -5.25 2.66
CA LEU A 21 0.68 -6.07 3.44
C LEU A 21 0.31 -7.33 2.65
N ARG A 22 0.27 -8.45 3.37
CA ARG A 22 -0.03 -9.79 2.84
C ARG A 22 -0.97 -10.51 3.79
N PRO A 23 -1.65 -11.59 3.36
CA PRO A 23 -2.39 -12.47 4.25
C PRO A 23 -1.57 -12.85 5.49
N GLY A 24 -2.17 -12.68 6.67
CA GLY A 24 -1.49 -12.88 7.96
C GLY A 24 -0.73 -11.66 8.50
N SER A 25 -0.66 -10.55 7.76
CA SER A 25 -0.23 -9.26 8.32
C SER A 25 -1.27 -8.73 9.30
N SER A 26 -0.84 -8.05 10.35
CA SER A 26 -1.73 -7.43 11.33
C SER A 26 -1.15 -6.13 11.88
N GLY A 27 -1.98 -5.32 12.51
CA GLY A 27 -1.61 -4.07 13.16
C GLY A 27 -2.33 -2.84 12.59
N SER A 28 -1.85 -1.66 13.01
CA SER A 28 -2.46 -0.37 12.66
C SER A 28 -2.51 -0.11 11.16
N THR A 29 -1.50 -0.56 10.40
CA THR A 29 -1.48 -0.39 8.95
C THR A 29 -2.60 -1.16 8.24
N VAL A 30 -2.97 -2.34 8.75
CA VAL A 30 -4.10 -3.11 8.21
C VAL A 30 -5.42 -2.43 8.54
N ARG A 31 -5.54 -1.82 9.73
CA ARG A 31 -6.73 -1.01 10.06
C ARG A 31 -6.92 0.16 9.10
N VAL A 32 -5.83 0.85 8.77
CA VAL A 32 -5.86 1.95 7.79
C VAL A 32 -6.28 1.42 6.41
N LEU A 33 -5.75 0.27 5.99
CA LEU A 33 -6.18 -0.39 4.75
C LEU A 33 -7.68 -0.68 4.75
N GLN A 34 -8.19 -1.33 5.81
CA GLN A 34 -9.61 -1.67 5.97
C GLN A 34 -10.49 -0.41 5.93
N GLN A 35 -10.07 0.67 6.60
CA GLN A 35 -10.76 1.97 6.55
C GLN A 35 -10.80 2.56 5.13
N LEU A 36 -9.68 2.53 4.40
CA LEU A 36 -9.62 3.03 3.02
C LEU A 36 -10.47 2.20 2.08
N LEU A 37 -10.48 0.87 2.23
CA LEU A 37 -11.37 -0.01 1.48
C LEU A 37 -12.84 0.31 1.81
N ASN A 38 -13.18 0.51 3.08
CA ASN A 38 -14.54 0.90 3.45
C ASN A 38 -14.95 2.25 2.85
N PHE A 39 -14.04 3.21 2.79
CA PHE A 39 -14.27 4.49 2.12
C PHE A 39 -14.52 4.33 0.61
N LYS A 40 -13.94 3.30 -0.02
CA LYS A 40 -14.19 2.95 -1.44
C LYS A 40 -15.48 2.15 -1.65
N GLY A 41 -16.26 1.90 -0.60
CA GLY A 41 -17.54 1.21 -0.68
C GLY A 41 -17.48 -0.29 -0.34
N PHE A 42 -16.35 -0.79 0.14
CA PHE A 42 -16.29 -2.12 0.74
C PHE A 42 -16.93 -2.09 2.15
N ASN A 43 -17.35 -3.24 2.66
CA ASN A 43 -17.94 -3.34 4.00
C ASN A 43 -17.20 -4.39 4.82
N LEU A 44 -15.99 -4.03 5.23
CA LEU A 44 -15.07 -4.83 6.03
C LEU A 44 -15.13 -4.43 7.51
N GLU A 45 -14.84 -5.40 8.37
CA GLU A 45 -14.54 -5.13 9.77
C GLU A 45 -13.13 -4.50 9.89
N ILE A 46 -12.97 -3.53 10.79
CA ILE A 46 -11.68 -2.85 11.03
C ILE A 46 -11.03 -3.49 12.27
N ASP A 47 -10.73 -4.79 12.16
CA ASP A 47 -10.10 -5.57 13.22
C ASP A 47 -8.57 -5.34 13.28
N GLY A 48 -7.96 -4.99 12.14
CA GLY A 48 -6.51 -4.82 11.98
C GLY A 48 -5.77 -6.10 11.64
N GLU A 49 -6.46 -7.12 11.16
CA GLU A 49 -5.93 -8.39 10.68
C GLU A 49 -6.20 -8.53 9.18
N PHE A 50 -5.19 -8.99 8.44
CA PHE A 50 -5.33 -9.26 7.02
C PHE A 50 -5.94 -10.65 6.83
N ASN A 51 -7.21 -10.73 7.20
CA ASN A 51 -8.09 -11.88 7.08
C ASN A 51 -8.56 -12.08 5.61
N PRO A 52 -9.09 -13.27 5.25
CA PRO A 52 -9.47 -13.57 3.87
C PRO A 52 -10.47 -12.57 3.26
N HIS A 53 -11.39 -12.02 4.07
CA HIS A 53 -12.32 -10.99 3.63
C HIS A 53 -11.60 -9.69 3.21
N THR A 54 -10.61 -9.25 3.98
CA THR A 54 -9.75 -8.11 3.61
C THR A 54 -8.98 -8.41 2.32
N GLN A 55 -8.47 -9.64 2.17
CA GLN A 55 -7.77 -10.05 0.95
C GLN A 55 -8.68 -10.00 -0.29
N GLU A 56 -9.91 -10.49 -0.19
CA GLU A 56 -10.89 -10.46 -1.29
C GLU A 56 -11.23 -9.03 -1.69
N ALA A 57 -11.46 -8.14 -0.73
CA ALA A 57 -11.70 -6.72 -1.00
C ALA A 57 -10.49 -6.05 -1.67
N VAL A 58 -9.26 -6.36 -1.24
CA VAL A 58 -8.05 -5.88 -1.90
C VAL A 58 -7.98 -6.37 -3.35
N LYS A 59 -8.27 -7.65 -3.61
CA LYS A 59 -8.26 -8.20 -4.97
C LYS A 59 -9.30 -7.54 -5.86
N GLU A 60 -10.51 -7.32 -5.36
CA GLU A 60 -11.55 -6.64 -6.14
C GLU A 60 -11.19 -5.17 -6.36
N PHE A 61 -10.62 -4.48 -5.38
CA PHE A 61 -10.09 -3.14 -5.54
C PHE A 61 -9.00 -3.09 -6.62
N GLN A 62 -8.06 -4.02 -6.57
CA GLN A 62 -6.99 -4.15 -7.56
C GLN A 62 -7.57 -4.39 -8.95
N LYS A 63 -8.51 -5.31 -9.09
CA LYS A 63 -9.22 -5.60 -10.34
C LYS A 63 -9.94 -4.37 -10.91
N MET A 64 -10.66 -3.62 -10.07
CA MET A 64 -11.36 -2.41 -10.48
C MET A 64 -10.41 -1.31 -10.96
N ASN A 65 -9.18 -1.27 -10.44
CA ASN A 65 -8.16 -0.29 -10.82
C ASN A 65 -7.16 -0.80 -11.86
N GLY A 66 -7.36 -2.01 -12.41
CA GLY A 66 -6.44 -2.62 -13.39
C GLY A 66 -5.08 -3.01 -12.81
N LEU A 67 -4.99 -3.22 -11.50
CA LEU A 67 -3.80 -3.71 -10.80
C LEU A 67 -3.76 -5.26 -10.83
N GLY A 68 -2.57 -5.83 -10.65
CA GLY A 68 -2.41 -7.27 -10.48
C GLY A 68 -3.20 -7.78 -9.27
N MET A 69 -4.08 -8.77 -9.46
CA MET A 69 -5.00 -9.29 -8.45
C MET A 69 -4.33 -10.24 -7.43
N GLU A 70 -3.08 -9.98 -7.08
CA GLU A 70 -2.31 -10.86 -6.19
C GLU A 70 -2.88 -10.83 -4.76
N GLY A 71 -3.67 -9.82 -4.41
CA GLY A 71 -4.21 -9.65 -3.06
C GLY A 71 -3.13 -9.23 -2.05
N ILE A 72 -2.03 -8.66 -2.56
CA ILE A 72 -0.91 -8.10 -1.81
C ILE A 72 -0.98 -6.59 -1.96
N VAL A 73 -0.95 -5.86 -0.85
CA VAL A 73 -0.96 -4.39 -0.87
C VAL A 73 0.48 -3.90 -0.89
N ASP A 74 0.96 -3.58 -2.07
CA ASP A 74 2.25 -2.98 -2.34
C ASP A 74 2.14 -1.45 -2.48
N SER A 75 3.26 -0.76 -2.74
CA SER A 75 3.29 0.69 -2.90
C SER A 75 2.37 1.21 -4.01
N GLN A 76 2.17 0.43 -5.09
CA GLN A 76 1.25 0.81 -6.15
C GLN A 76 -0.19 0.71 -5.64
N THR A 77 -0.57 -0.40 -5.01
CA THR A 77 -1.91 -0.53 -4.41
C THR A 77 -2.20 0.58 -3.39
N TRP A 78 -1.22 0.90 -2.54
CA TRP A 78 -1.31 2.04 -1.62
C TRP A 78 -1.52 3.38 -2.32
N TYR A 79 -0.81 3.62 -3.43
CA TYR A 79 -1.00 4.83 -4.22
C TYR A 79 -2.44 4.95 -4.71
N TYR A 80 -3.04 3.89 -5.24
CA TYR A 80 -4.43 3.92 -5.70
C TYR A 80 -5.45 4.07 -4.57
N LEU A 81 -5.20 3.45 -3.41
CA LEU A 81 -6.03 3.63 -2.22
C LEU A 81 -5.97 5.09 -1.71
N ASN A 82 -4.76 5.67 -1.73
CA ASN A 82 -4.49 7.02 -1.22
C ASN A 82 -4.64 8.13 -2.27
N ALA A 83 -4.83 7.81 -3.56
CA ALA A 83 -5.04 8.79 -4.64
C ALA A 83 -6.35 9.58 -4.50
N GLY A 84 -7.18 9.27 -3.48
CA GLY A 84 -8.27 10.15 -3.05
C GLY A 84 -7.88 11.18 -1.98
N LEU A 85 -6.66 11.12 -1.43
CA LEU A 85 -6.18 11.91 -0.29
C LEU A 85 -4.84 12.63 -0.54
N LEU A 86 -4.15 12.36 -1.66
CA LEU A 86 -2.97 13.13 -2.05
C LEU A 86 -3.37 14.16 -3.12
N PRO A 87 -3.53 15.45 -2.76
CA PRO A 87 -3.19 16.48 -3.72
C PRO A 87 -1.73 16.24 -4.11
N LEU A 88 -1.53 15.85 -5.37
CA LEU A 88 -0.26 16.00 -6.04
C LEU A 88 0.01 17.51 -6.06
N GLU A 89 0.78 18.01 -5.10
CA GLU A 89 1.50 19.25 -5.34
C GLU A 89 2.73 18.90 -6.19
N CYS A 90 2.73 19.47 -7.39
CA CYS A 90 3.77 19.42 -8.41
C CYS A 90 5.12 19.98 -7.94
#